data_AF-A0A194RHU4-F1
#
_entry.id   AF-A0A194RHU4-F1
#
_cell.length_a   1.000
_cell.length_b   1.000
_cell.length_c   1.000
_cell.angle_alpha   90.00
_cell.angle_beta   90.00
_cell.angle_gamma   90.00
#
_symmetry.space_group_name_H-M   'P 1'
#
loop_
_entity.id
_entity.type
_entity.pdbx_description
1 polymer ?
#
loop_
_entity_poly.entity_id
_entity_poly.type
_entity_poly.pdbx_seq_one_letter_code
_entity_poly.pdbx_strand_id
1 'polypeptide(L)'
;MDDKQRLALGIHCRWYKNVMHGLTIEEIPDDEGDYVQVYWVCTSLGEPWVCLPDTTPQHVRVARLNVRVMTGDLDAEIQSFPPFEGTERHFLRAQIARIAAATSISPQGFYTFGSGEEEEDIDMEEAGDMNFNLNPFYQGHTIKDLVDPSLGYWVHHGRHILPQGRTIWWNPRADMLVTFDIHMT
;
A
#
# COMPACT_ATOMS: atom_id res chain seq x y z
N MET A 1 -8.69 -36.33 -14.81
CA MET A 1 -9.89 -35.55 -14.49
C MET A 1 -9.41 -34.55 -13.45
N ASP A 2 -9.46 -33.27 -13.82
CA ASP A 2 -8.61 -32.17 -13.34
C ASP A 2 -8.54 -31.98 -11.82
N ASP A 3 -7.32 -32.11 -11.30
CA ASP A 3 -6.97 -31.62 -9.96
C ASP A 3 -6.69 -30.14 -10.06
N LYS A 4 -7.60 -29.36 -9.50
CA LYS A 4 -7.51 -27.90 -9.32
C LYS A 4 -6.16 -27.55 -8.69
N GLN A 5 -5.20 -27.16 -9.52
CA GLN A 5 -3.99 -26.44 -9.10
C GLN A 5 -4.46 -25.12 -8.48
N ARG A 6 -4.59 -25.15 -7.15
CA ARG A 6 -4.70 -23.95 -6.34
C ARG A 6 -3.41 -23.16 -6.56
N LEU A 7 -3.47 -22.15 -7.42
CA LEU A 7 -2.43 -21.15 -7.61
C LEU A 7 -2.10 -20.54 -6.25
N ALA A 8 -0.96 -20.93 -5.69
CA ALA A 8 -0.42 -20.30 -4.49
C ALA A 8 0.35 -19.08 -4.96
N LEU A 9 -0.33 -17.94 -5.10
CA LEU A 9 0.33 -16.65 -5.27
C LEU A 9 1.10 -16.35 -3.97
N GLY A 10 2.42 -16.59 -4.00
CA GLY A 10 3.32 -16.09 -2.98
C GLY A 10 3.50 -14.60 -3.19
N ILE A 11 2.96 -13.77 -2.29
CA ILE A 11 3.24 -12.34 -2.26
C ILE A 11 4.20 -12.11 -1.09
N HIS A 12 5.44 -11.72 -1.39
CA HIS A 12 6.40 -11.32 -0.36
C HIS A 12 6.52 -9.79 -0.35
N CYS A 13 6.26 -9.20 0.80
CA CYS A 13 6.38 -7.76 1.07
C CYS A 13 7.52 -7.55 2.06
N ARG A 14 8.48 -6.68 1.73
CA ARG A 14 9.62 -6.38 2.60
C ARG A 14 9.52 -4.95 3.12
N TRP A 15 9.59 -4.81 4.44
CA TRP A 15 9.71 -3.52 5.13
C TRP A 15 11.19 -3.11 5.17
N TYR A 16 11.52 -1.86 4.84
CA TYR A 16 12.88 -1.35 4.93
C TYR A 16 13.30 -1.10 6.39
N LYS A 17 13.72 -2.15 7.10
CA LYS A 17 14.77 -2.10 8.14
C LYS A 17 15.53 -3.44 8.10
N ASN A 18 16.78 -3.41 7.62
CA ASN A 18 17.77 -4.50 7.48
C ASN A 18 17.79 -5.30 6.15
N VAL A 19 18.58 -4.76 5.22
CA VAL A 19 19.65 -5.43 4.43
C VAL A 19 19.48 -6.94 4.18
N MET A 20 19.20 -7.32 2.92
CA MET A 20 19.76 -8.57 2.38
C MET A 20 20.96 -8.14 1.55
N HIS A 21 22.14 -8.59 1.95
CA HIS A 21 23.35 -8.39 1.17
C HIS A 21 23.17 -8.99 -0.23
N GLY A 22 23.48 -8.16 -1.23
CA GLY A 22 23.67 -8.61 -2.60
C GLY A 22 22.40 -8.52 -3.44
N LEU A 23 22.06 -7.31 -3.86
CA LEU A 23 21.65 -6.93 -5.22
C LEU A 23 21.56 -5.40 -5.20
N THR A 24 22.41 -4.76 -5.99
CA THR A 24 22.54 -3.31 -6.10
C THR A 24 21.24 -2.72 -6.64
N ILE A 25 20.52 -1.97 -5.80
CA ILE A 25 19.41 -1.13 -6.23
C ILE A 25 20.05 0.21 -6.59
N GLU A 26 20.04 0.54 -7.89
CA GLU A 26 20.36 1.90 -8.35
C GLU A 26 19.44 2.88 -7.62
N GLU A 27 20.01 3.97 -7.11
CA GLU A 27 19.34 4.99 -6.32
C GLU A 27 18.11 5.52 -7.07
N ILE A 28 16.92 5.12 -6.61
CA ILE A 28 15.65 5.68 -7.09
C ILE A 28 15.44 6.99 -6.33
N PRO A 29 15.14 8.11 -7.01
CA PRO A 29 14.93 9.40 -6.37
C PRO A 29 13.85 9.29 -5.28
N ASP A 30 14.06 10.03 -4.19
CA ASP A 30 13.11 10.22 -3.09
C ASP A 30 11.84 10.95 -3.57
N ASP A 31 11.07 10.36 -4.49
CA ASP A 31 9.72 10.82 -4.74
C ASP A 31 8.89 10.40 -3.52
N GLU A 32 8.53 11.40 -2.71
CA GLU A 32 7.68 11.36 -1.50
C GLU A 32 6.29 10.76 -1.82
N GLY A 33 6.28 9.45 -2.05
CA GLY A 33 5.17 8.73 -2.66
C GLY A 33 4.83 7.45 -1.90
N ASP A 34 4.89 7.48 -0.57
CA ASP A 34 4.01 6.80 0.40
C ASP A 34 3.54 5.33 0.20
N TYR A 35 4.19 4.57 -0.69
CA TYR A 35 3.98 3.15 -0.95
C TYR A 35 5.32 2.40 -0.91
N VAL A 36 6.10 2.64 0.13
CA VAL A 36 7.48 2.12 0.33
C VAL A 36 7.47 0.63 0.69
N GLN A 37 6.81 -0.18 -0.14
CA GLN A 37 6.79 -1.63 -0.06
C GLN A 37 6.97 -2.19 -1.47
N VAL A 38 8.06 -2.94 -1.63
CA VAL A 38 8.35 -3.66 -2.87
C VAL A 38 7.65 -5.01 -2.79
N TYR A 39 6.88 -5.32 -3.83
CA TYR A 39 6.11 -6.56 -3.93
C TYR A 39 6.71 -7.48 -4.98
N TRP A 40 6.94 -8.73 -4.59
CA TRP A 40 7.41 -9.77 -5.48
C TRP A 40 6.33 -10.84 -5.63
N VAL A 41 6.19 -11.37 -6.85
CA VAL A 41 5.21 -12.39 -7.19
C VAL A 41 5.87 -13.59 -7.87
N CYS A 42 5.32 -14.77 -7.60
CA CYS A 42 5.63 -16.01 -8.32
C CYS A 42 4.34 -16.82 -8.51
N THR A 43 4.26 -17.61 -9.58
CA THR A 43 3.08 -18.43 -9.90
C THR A 43 3.06 -19.71 -9.06
N SER A 44 4.21 -20.35 -8.95
CA SER A 44 4.40 -21.53 -8.10
C SER A 44 5.54 -21.31 -7.10
N LEU A 45 5.42 -21.91 -5.92
CA LEU A 45 6.48 -21.87 -4.91
C LEU A 45 7.76 -22.50 -5.48
N GLY A 46 8.88 -21.79 -5.39
CA GLY A 46 10.19 -22.21 -5.90
C GLY A 46 10.52 -21.72 -7.32
N GLU A 47 9.58 -21.09 -8.01
CA GLU A 47 9.84 -20.42 -9.29
C GLU A 47 10.55 -19.06 -9.10
N PRO A 48 11.16 -18.52 -10.17
CA PRO A 48 11.72 -17.17 -10.15
C PRO A 48 10.67 -16.13 -9.73
N TRP A 49 11.09 -15.23 -8.86
CA TRP A 49 10.24 -14.13 -8.40
C TRP A 49 10.36 -12.95 -9.34
N VAL A 50 9.23 -12.35 -9.68
CA VAL A 50 9.15 -11.15 -10.51
C VAL A 50 8.82 -9.96 -9.60
N CYS A 51 9.64 -8.92 -9.66
CA CYS A 51 9.36 -7.66 -8.98
C CYS A 51 8.19 -6.95 -9.67
N LEU A 52 7.19 -6.51 -8.92
CA LEU A 52 6.13 -5.66 -9.44
C LEU A 52 6.62 -4.21 -9.53
N PRO A 53 6.16 -3.46 -10.55
CA PRO A 53 6.46 -2.04 -10.67
C PRO A 53 5.81 -1.25 -9.53
N ASP A 54 6.25 -0.01 -9.35
CA ASP A 54 5.59 0.91 -8.43
C ASP A 54 4.19 1.30 -8.91
N THR A 55 3.33 1.64 -7.95
CA THR A 55 1.96 2.06 -8.25
C THR A 55 1.87 3.58 -8.36
N THR A 56 1.17 4.06 -9.38
CA THR A 56 0.83 5.47 -9.50
C THR A 56 -0.56 5.71 -8.89
N PRO A 57 -0.87 6.95 -8.45
CA PRO A 57 -2.22 7.30 -8.02
C PRO A 57 -3.28 7.03 -9.10
N GLN A 58 -2.91 7.23 -10.38
CA GLN A 58 -3.80 6.97 -11.51
C GLN A 58 -4.15 5.48 -11.64
N HIS A 59 -3.18 4.57 -11.49
CA HIS A 59 -3.46 3.13 -11.48
C HIS A 59 -4.48 2.77 -10.39
N VAL A 60 -4.31 3.31 -9.18
CA VAL A 60 -5.22 3.04 -8.06
C VAL A 60 -6.63 3.58 -8.33
N ARG A 61 -6.74 4.79 -8.90
CA ARG A 61 -8.03 5.40 -9.26
C ARG A 61 -8.79 4.57 -10.29
N VAL A 62 -8.12 4.21 -11.39
CA VAL A 62 -8.75 3.44 -12.47
C VAL A 62 -9.05 2.01 -12.00
N ALA A 63 -8.16 1.40 -11.21
CA ALA A 63 -8.40 0.06 -10.66
C ALA A 63 -9.66 -0.02 -9.77
N ARG A 64 -10.04 1.07 -9.06
CA ARG A 64 -11.30 1.14 -8.28
C ARG A 64 -12.56 0.96 -9.13
N LEU A 65 -12.49 1.36 -10.40
CA LEU A 65 -13.63 1.31 -11.32
C LEU A 65 -13.72 -0.02 -12.07
N ASN A 66 -12.71 -0.89 -11.94
CA ASN A 66 -12.59 -2.12 -12.70
C ASN A 66 -12.91 -3.35 -11.84
N VAL A 67 -13.85 -4.16 -12.31
CA VAL A 67 -14.14 -5.49 -11.77
C VAL A 67 -13.79 -6.51 -12.84
N ARG A 68 -12.68 -7.22 -12.65
CA ARG A 68 -12.20 -8.23 -13.61
C ARG A 68 -11.50 -9.38 -12.91
N VAL A 69 -11.50 -10.53 -13.58
CA VAL A 69 -10.65 -11.66 -13.22
C VAL A 69 -9.28 -11.45 -13.88
N MET A 70 -8.22 -11.66 -13.11
CA MET A 70 -6.84 -11.62 -13.61
C MET A 70 -6.54 -12.89 -14.41
N THR A 71 -5.77 -12.75 -15.48
CA THR A 71 -5.44 -13.84 -16.41
C THR A 71 -4.31 -14.72 -15.89
N GLY A 72 -3.45 -14.17 -15.02
CA GLY A 72 -2.21 -14.82 -14.58
C GLY A 72 -1.02 -14.53 -15.49
N ASP A 73 -1.21 -13.79 -16.58
CA ASP A 73 -0.15 -13.26 -17.42
C ASP A 73 0.11 -11.79 -17.06
N LEU A 74 1.29 -11.51 -16.51
CA LEU A 74 1.68 -10.19 -16.04
C LEU A 74 1.79 -9.14 -17.16
N ASP A 75 1.93 -9.57 -18.41
CA ASP A 75 2.10 -8.71 -19.58
C ASP A 75 0.79 -8.56 -20.38
N ALA A 76 -0.30 -9.18 -19.91
CA ALA A 76 -1.62 -9.03 -20.52
C ALA A 76 -2.13 -7.59 -20.46
N GLU A 77 -2.79 -7.15 -21.53
CA GLU A 77 -3.36 -5.81 -21.66
C GLU A 77 -4.62 -5.65 -20.77
N ILE A 78 -4.73 -4.49 -20.12
CA ILE A 78 -5.88 -4.13 -19.29
C ILE A 78 -6.83 -3.22 -20.07
N GLN A 79 -7.68 -3.86 -20.88
CA GLN A 79 -8.77 -3.15 -21.58
C GLN A 79 -9.85 -2.74 -20.58
N SER A 80 -10.08 -1.42 -20.46
CA SER A 80 -11.00 -0.83 -19.50
C SER A 80 -11.45 0.57 -19.93
N PHE A 81 -12.54 1.07 -19.32
CA PHE A 81 -12.98 2.46 -19.48
C PHE A 81 -13.24 3.06 -18.09
N PRO A 82 -12.50 4.10 -17.66
CA PRO A 82 -11.39 4.77 -18.36
C PRO A 82 -10.20 3.84 -18.69
N PRO A 83 -9.39 4.17 -19.72
CA PRO A 83 -8.21 3.37 -20.06
C PRO A 83 -7.28 3.21 -18.87
N PHE A 84 -6.76 1.99 -18.68
CA PHE A 84 -5.76 1.70 -17.68
C PHE A 84 -4.37 1.75 -18.32
N GLU A 85 -3.52 2.62 -17.80
CA GLU A 85 -2.15 2.76 -18.27
C GLU A 85 -1.31 1.61 -17.70
N GLY A 86 -0.90 0.68 -18.56
CA GLY A 86 -0.07 -0.46 -18.18
C GLY A 86 -0.76 -1.82 -18.33
N THR A 87 0.00 -2.87 -18.03
CA THR A 87 -0.42 -4.28 -18.13
C THR A 87 -0.93 -4.84 -16.80
N GLU A 88 -1.29 -6.11 -16.79
CA GLU A 88 -1.81 -6.80 -15.61
C GLU A 88 -0.90 -6.71 -14.37
N ARG A 89 0.44 -6.63 -14.51
CA ARG A 89 1.34 -6.40 -13.36
C ARG A 89 1.05 -5.10 -12.60
N HIS A 90 0.71 -4.02 -13.31
CA HIS A 90 0.40 -2.72 -12.71
C HIS A 90 -0.97 -2.76 -12.05
N PHE A 91 -1.92 -3.44 -12.70
CA PHE A 91 -3.25 -3.66 -12.14
C PHE A 91 -3.16 -4.51 -10.85
N LEU A 92 -2.42 -5.62 -10.87
CA LEU A 92 -2.16 -6.45 -9.70
C LEU A 92 -1.52 -5.64 -8.57
N ARG A 93 -0.48 -4.86 -8.87
CA ARG A 93 0.16 -3.98 -7.87
C ARG A 93 -0.85 -3.00 -7.25
N ALA A 94 -1.71 -2.37 -8.06
CA ALA A 94 -2.74 -1.45 -7.59
C ALA A 94 -3.78 -2.16 -6.72
N GLN A 95 -4.18 -3.39 -7.08
CA GLN A 95 -5.09 -4.21 -6.27
C GLN A 95 -4.47 -4.58 -4.92
N ILE A 96 -3.19 -4.99 -4.92
CA ILE A 96 -2.45 -5.27 -3.68
C ILE A 96 -2.41 -4.03 -2.78
N ALA A 97 -2.09 -2.85 -3.34
CA ALA A 97 -2.07 -1.60 -2.58
C ALA A 97 -3.43 -1.32 -1.90
N ARG A 98 -4.53 -1.47 -2.65
CA ARG A 98 -5.89 -1.27 -2.13
C ARG A 98 -6.26 -2.25 -1.03
N ILE A 99 -5.95 -3.53 -1.24
CA ILE A 99 -6.22 -4.57 -0.24
C ILE A 99 -5.39 -4.31 1.01
N ALA A 100 -4.09 -4.11 0.86
CA ALA A 100 -3.19 -3.82 1.98
C ALA A 100 -3.67 -2.59 2.78
N ALA A 101 -4.05 -1.50 2.12
CA ALA A 101 -4.57 -0.32 2.83
C ALA A 101 -5.90 -0.59 3.57
N ALA A 102 -6.76 -1.46 3.02
CA ALA A 102 -8.08 -1.74 3.57
C ALA A 102 -8.14 -2.91 4.56
N THR A 103 -7.11 -3.76 4.63
CA THR A 103 -7.15 -5.00 5.43
C THR A 103 -5.96 -5.19 6.35
N SER A 104 -4.98 -4.30 6.32
CA SER A 104 -3.87 -4.32 7.28
C SER A 104 -4.35 -3.78 8.61
N ILE A 105 -4.64 -4.70 9.54
CA ILE A 105 -5.18 -4.42 10.87
C ILE A 105 -4.32 -5.06 11.97
N SER A 106 -4.36 -4.49 13.16
CA SER A 106 -3.78 -5.05 14.38
C SER A 106 -4.67 -4.86 15.58
N PRO A 107 -4.44 -5.63 16.66
CA PRO A 107 -5.13 -5.41 17.90
C PRO A 107 -4.94 -3.97 18.39
N GLN A 108 -6.00 -3.38 18.94
CA GLN A 108 -5.97 -2.02 19.46
C GLN A 108 -4.85 -1.85 20.50
N GLY A 109 -4.05 -0.79 20.34
CA GLY A 109 -2.92 -0.50 21.24
C GLY A 109 -1.64 -1.29 20.95
N PHE A 110 -1.59 -2.12 19.91
CA PHE A 110 -0.38 -2.83 19.51
C PHE A 110 0.69 -1.90 18.89
N TYR A 111 0.26 -0.88 18.15
CA TYR A 111 1.12 0.18 17.61
C TYR A 111 0.78 1.53 18.25
N THR A 112 1.78 2.39 18.37
CA THR A 112 1.65 3.83 18.70
C THR A 112 2.09 4.68 17.50
N PHE A 113 1.59 5.90 17.46
CA PHE A 113 1.96 6.92 16.47
C PHE A 113 2.89 7.94 17.13
N GLY A 114 3.79 8.58 16.37
CA GLY A 114 4.82 9.48 16.91
C GLY A 114 6.01 8.73 17.54
N SER A 115 7.04 9.47 17.94
CA SER A 115 8.38 8.98 18.36
C SER A 115 8.43 8.17 19.66
N GLY A 116 7.30 7.63 20.13
CA GLY A 116 7.25 6.84 21.37
C GLY A 116 7.46 7.65 22.65
N GLU A 117 7.56 8.97 22.52
CA GLU A 117 7.69 9.93 23.61
C GLU A 117 6.52 10.93 23.44
N GLU A 118 5.55 10.83 24.33
CA GLU A 118 4.39 11.72 24.51
C GLU A 118 3.15 11.48 23.62
N GLU A 119 2.01 11.27 24.30
CA GLU A 119 0.65 11.33 23.73
C GLU A 119 0.35 12.79 23.33
N GLU A 120 0.81 13.21 22.15
CA GLU A 120 0.28 14.42 21.53
C GLU A 120 -0.81 14.05 20.53
N ASP A 121 -1.95 14.73 20.63
CA ASP A 121 -3.05 14.69 19.66
C ASP A 121 -2.49 15.00 18.27
N ILE A 122 -2.29 13.96 17.46
CA ILE A 122 -1.75 14.10 16.11
C ILE A 122 -2.81 14.78 15.25
N ASP A 123 -2.57 16.05 14.95
CA ASP A 123 -3.38 16.80 14.00
C ASP A 123 -3.27 16.13 12.61
N MET A 124 -4.38 15.60 12.12
CA MET A 124 -4.47 14.79 10.88
C MET A 124 -4.17 15.60 9.61
N GLU A 125 -3.95 16.91 9.72
CA GLU A 125 -3.78 17.82 8.58
C GLU A 125 -2.32 18.01 8.13
N GLU A 126 -1.34 17.69 8.97
CA GLU A 126 0.07 17.86 8.66
C GLU A 126 0.78 16.51 8.68
N ALA A 127 1.74 16.31 7.78
CA ALA A 127 2.50 15.08 7.61
C ALA A 127 3.45 14.82 8.80
N GLY A 128 2.90 14.72 10.01
CA GLY A 128 3.61 14.30 11.22
C GLY A 128 4.19 12.89 11.06
N ASP A 129 5.05 12.49 11.99
CA ASP A 129 5.72 11.18 12.01
C ASP A 129 4.70 10.05 12.22
N MET A 130 4.00 9.70 11.14
CA MET A 130 2.98 8.66 11.04
C MET A 130 3.62 7.27 10.86
N ASN A 131 4.78 7.04 11.49
CA ASN A 131 5.40 5.73 11.57
C ASN A 131 4.70 4.88 12.65
N PHE A 132 4.42 3.63 12.31
CA PHE A 132 3.87 2.66 13.25
C PHE A 132 5.01 2.13 14.14
N ASN A 133 5.02 2.54 15.41
CA ASN A 133 5.99 2.07 16.40
C ASN A 133 5.34 0.98 17.27
N LEU A 134 6.08 -0.11 17.54
CA LEU A 134 5.58 -1.17 18.42
C LEU A 134 5.41 -0.62 19.84
N ASN A 135 4.26 -0.87 20.46
CA ASN A 135 4.00 -0.47 21.84
C ASN A 135 4.71 -1.43 22.82
N PRO A 136 5.73 -0.99 23.58
CA PRO A 136 6.43 -1.86 24.54
C PRO A 136 5.55 -2.30 25.71
N PHE A 137 4.45 -1.58 25.96
CA PHE A 137 3.53 -1.81 27.08
C PHE A 137 2.28 -2.58 26.66
N TYR A 138 2.22 -3.11 25.44
CA TYR A 138 1.07 -3.89 24.98
C TYR A 138 0.90 -5.19 25.78
N GLN A 139 -0.22 -5.33 26.47
CA GLN A 139 -0.52 -6.50 27.32
C GLN A 139 -1.38 -7.57 26.64
N GLY A 140 -1.91 -7.30 25.45
CA GLY A 140 -2.83 -8.21 24.78
C GLY A 140 -4.29 -7.99 25.16
N HIS A 141 -5.18 -8.33 24.24
CA HIS A 141 -6.62 -8.46 24.50
C HIS A 141 -6.97 -9.93 24.78
N THR A 142 -8.05 -10.18 25.50
CA THR A 142 -8.51 -11.56 25.69
C THR A 142 -9.10 -12.13 24.40
N ILE A 143 -9.21 -13.46 24.29
CA ILE A 143 -9.86 -14.08 23.14
C ILE A 143 -11.31 -13.59 22.99
N LYS A 144 -12.01 -13.33 24.10
CA LYS A 144 -13.40 -12.84 24.08
C LYS A 144 -13.49 -11.46 23.41
N ASP A 145 -12.52 -10.60 23.68
CA ASP A 145 -12.45 -9.26 23.09
C ASP A 145 -12.13 -9.35 21.59
N LEU A 146 -11.17 -10.20 21.21
CA LEU A 146 -10.73 -10.35 19.81
C LEU A 146 -11.79 -10.95 18.88
N VAL A 147 -12.74 -11.72 19.42
CA VAL A 147 -13.87 -12.31 18.66
C VAL A 147 -15.17 -11.54 18.83
N ASP A 148 -15.15 -10.41 19.53
CA ASP A 148 -16.35 -9.60 19.76
C ASP A 148 -16.93 -9.10 18.42
N PRO A 149 -18.23 -9.30 18.15
CA PRO A 149 -18.85 -8.93 16.88
C PRO A 149 -18.81 -7.43 16.55
N SER A 150 -18.54 -6.54 17.51
CA SER A 150 -18.39 -5.11 17.24
C SER A 150 -17.10 -4.77 16.49
N LEU A 151 -16.11 -5.68 16.49
CA LEU A 151 -14.77 -5.47 15.94
C LEU A 151 -14.00 -4.28 16.55
N GLY A 152 -14.44 -3.76 17.70
CA GLY A 152 -13.82 -2.59 18.34
C GLY A 152 -12.36 -2.77 18.78
N TYR A 153 -11.91 -4.02 18.89
CA TYR A 153 -10.54 -4.36 19.30
C TYR A 153 -9.54 -4.50 18.14
N TRP A 154 -9.98 -4.27 16.90
CA TRP A 154 -9.14 -4.28 15.72
C TRP A 154 -9.07 -2.89 15.10
N VAL A 155 -7.86 -2.39 14.87
CA VAL A 155 -7.62 -1.07 14.27
C VAL A 155 -6.72 -1.19 13.04
N HIS A 156 -6.89 -0.29 12.08
CA HIS A 156 -6.00 -0.23 10.92
C HIS A 156 -4.58 0.18 11.35
N HIS A 157 -3.57 -0.49 10.79
CA HIS A 157 -2.15 -0.18 11.00
C HIS A 157 -1.43 0.14 9.69
N GLY A 158 -2.12 0.83 8.80
CA GLY A 158 -1.61 1.27 7.51
C GLY A 158 -2.30 2.56 7.09
N ARG A 159 -1.70 3.29 6.14
CA ARG A 159 -2.30 4.52 5.64
C ARG A 159 -3.50 4.22 4.75
N HIS A 160 -4.60 4.94 4.99
CA HIS A 160 -5.78 4.84 4.14
C HIS A 160 -5.55 5.54 2.80
N ILE A 161 -5.93 4.89 1.70
CA ILE A 161 -5.83 5.48 0.36
C ILE A 161 -7.07 6.32 0.06
N LEU A 162 -6.90 7.62 -0.12
CA LEU A 162 -7.92 8.59 -0.49
C LEU A 162 -8.49 8.34 -1.90
N PRO A 163 -9.67 8.91 -2.24
CA PRO A 163 -10.24 8.87 -3.60
C PRO A 163 -9.30 9.32 -4.72
N GLN A 164 -8.30 10.16 -4.40
CA GLN A 164 -7.28 10.63 -5.34
C GLN A 164 -6.21 9.56 -5.65
N GLY A 165 -6.24 8.37 -5.03
CA GLY A 165 -5.25 7.32 -5.22
C GLY A 165 -3.94 7.55 -4.44
N ARG A 166 -3.95 8.47 -3.49
CA ARG A 166 -2.84 8.82 -2.59
C ARG A 166 -3.27 8.60 -1.14
N THR A 167 -2.31 8.46 -0.25
CA THR A 167 -2.50 8.34 1.21
C THR A 167 -2.44 9.70 1.90
N ILE A 168 -1.71 10.64 1.33
CA ILE A 168 -1.71 12.06 1.73
C ILE A 168 -2.57 12.85 0.75
N TRP A 169 -3.35 13.79 1.28
CA TRP A 169 -4.18 14.64 0.44
C TRP A 169 -3.30 15.57 -0.40
N TRP A 170 -3.60 15.65 -1.69
CA TRP A 170 -2.95 16.58 -2.61
C TRP A 170 -3.94 17.65 -3.03
N ASN A 171 -3.50 18.92 -2.99
CA ASN A 171 -4.30 20.08 -3.38
C ASN A 171 -4.10 20.41 -4.87
N PRO A 172 -5.09 20.15 -5.74
CA PRO A 172 -4.94 20.47 -7.17
C PRO A 172 -4.84 21.97 -7.45
N ARG A 173 -5.27 22.83 -6.50
CA ARG A 173 -5.29 24.29 -6.68
C ARG A 173 -3.99 24.96 -6.25
N ALA A 174 -3.19 24.32 -5.39
CA ALA A 174 -1.94 24.89 -4.91
C ALA A 174 -0.92 25.01 -6.06
N ASP A 175 -0.79 23.97 -6.87
CA ASP A 175 0.16 23.93 -7.99
C ASP A 175 -0.18 24.94 -9.09
N MET A 176 -1.48 25.20 -9.32
CA MET A 176 -1.89 26.20 -10.32
C MET A 176 -1.43 27.61 -9.94
N LEU A 177 -1.45 27.98 -8.66
CA LEU A 177 -0.99 29.30 -8.21
C LEU A 177 0.52 29.47 -8.44
N VAL A 178 1.31 28.44 -8.19
CA VAL A 178 2.76 28.45 -8.46
C VAL A 178 3.05 28.62 -9.96
N THR A 179 2.28 27.97 -10.84
CA THR A 179 2.48 28.11 -12.30
C THR A 179 2.11 29.49 -12.86
N PHE A 180 1.16 30.20 -12.25
CA PHE A 180 0.81 31.56 -12.65
C PHE A 180 1.90 32.58 -12.25
N ASP A 181 2.55 32.39 -11.11
CA ASP A 181 3.62 33.29 -10.66
C ASP A 181 4.88 33.20 -11.53
N ILE A 182 5.20 32.03 -12.09
CA ILE A 182 6.41 31.83 -12.93
C ILE A 182 6.24 32.46 -14.34
N HIS A 183 5.01 32.67 -14.82
CA HIS A 183 4.74 33.27 -16.14
C HIS A 183 4.58 34.79 -16.10
N MET A 184 4.75 35.44 -14.94
CA MET A 184 4.68 36.90 -14.77
C MET A 184 6.04 37.57 -14.49
N THR A 185 7.16 36.87 -14.71
CA THR A 185 8.53 37.43 -14.64
C THR A 185 9.26 37.36 -15.96
#